data_AF-A0AAV2CPL0-F1
#
_entry.id   AF-A0AAV2CPL0-F1
#
_cell.length_a   1.000
_cell.length_b   1.000
_cell.length_c   1.000
_cell.angle_alpha   90.00
_cell.angle_beta   90.00
_cell.angle_gamma   90.00
#
_symmetry.space_group_name_H-M   'P 1'
#
loop_
_entity.id
_entity.type
_entity.pdbx_description
1 polymer ?
#
loop_
_entity_poly.entity_id
_entity_poly.type
_entity_poly.pdbx_seq_one_letter_code
_entity_poly.pdbx_strand_id
1 'polypeptide(L)'
;MCRGGEEEEQQQPLVPCLHCQPQECIRMVQHLIERCLILRMSRDECATALSKHASIHPTVTLTVWEGLLKENKDFFRTYSRIISDYTLN
;
A
#
# COMPACT_ATOMS: atom_id res chain seq x y z
N MET A 1 -9.46 19.99 13.90
CA MET A 1 -8.33 19.40 14.66
C MET A 1 -8.45 17.90 14.52
N CYS A 2 -7.43 17.20 14.00
CA CYS A 2 -7.49 15.75 13.78
C CYS A 2 -7.70 15.04 15.14
N ARG A 3 -8.95 14.67 15.44
CA ARG A 3 -9.36 13.86 16.59
C ARG A 3 -9.94 12.55 16.06
N GLY A 4 -9.44 11.45 16.63
CA GLY A 4 -10.12 10.16 16.79
C GLY A 4 -10.53 9.43 15.53
N GLY A 5 -9.74 8.42 15.14
CA GLY A 5 -10.35 7.22 14.57
C GLY A 5 -11.10 6.52 15.69
N GLU A 6 -12.39 6.26 15.46
CA GLU A 6 -13.30 5.55 16.35
C GLU A 6 -12.80 4.13 16.62
N GLU A 7 -13.08 3.66 17.83
CA GLU A 7 -12.65 2.38 18.40
C GLU A 7 -13.32 1.20 17.67
N GLU A 8 -12.52 0.34 17.03
CA GLU A 8 -12.80 -1.10 16.97
C GLU A 8 -11.52 -1.91 17.28
N GLU A 9 -11.64 -2.78 18.28
CA GLU A 9 -10.57 -3.46 19.02
C GLU A 9 -9.93 -4.63 18.27
N GLN A 10 -9.09 -4.35 17.27
CA GLN A 10 -8.16 -5.32 16.72
C GLN A 10 -6.83 -4.63 16.53
N GLN A 11 -5.75 -5.22 17.03
CA GLN A 11 -4.37 -4.72 17.09
C GLN A 11 -3.82 -4.19 15.74
N GLN A 12 -4.37 -3.09 15.21
CA GLN A 12 -3.96 -2.46 13.97
C GLN A 12 -2.96 -1.34 14.30
N PRO A 13 -1.81 -1.28 13.60
CA PRO A 13 -0.84 -0.22 13.81
C PRO A 13 -1.50 1.15 13.66
N LEU A 14 -1.21 2.07 14.59
CA LEU A 14 -1.69 3.45 14.53
C LEU A 14 -1.23 4.09 13.21
N VAL A 15 -2.15 4.26 12.25
CA VAL A 15 -1.85 4.84 10.94
C VAL A 15 -1.52 6.34 11.10
N PRO A 16 -0.34 6.82 10.65
CA PRO A 16 -0.02 8.24 10.70
C PRO A 16 -0.99 9.07 9.87
N CYS A 17 -1.38 10.22 10.39
CA CYS A 17 -2.32 11.11 9.72
C CYS A 17 -1.66 11.76 8.49
N LEU A 18 -2.25 11.61 7.31
CA LEU A 18 -1.73 12.21 6.07
C LEU A 18 -1.64 13.75 6.12
N HIS A 19 -2.52 14.41 6.87
CA HIS A 19 -2.51 15.87 7.02
C HIS A 19 -1.40 16.36 7.97
N CYS A 20 -1.14 15.64 9.06
CA CYS A 20 -0.21 16.08 10.11
C CYS A 20 1.20 15.52 9.92
N GLN A 21 1.30 14.30 9.40
CA GLN A 21 2.52 13.53 9.26
C GLN A 21 2.58 12.87 7.87
N PRO A 22 2.53 13.66 6.78
CA PRO A 22 2.47 13.13 5.42
C PRO A 22 3.65 12.21 5.09
N GLN A 23 4.86 12.56 5.56
CA GLN A 23 6.06 11.77 5.30
C GLN A 23 6.03 10.40 5.98
N GLU A 24 5.59 10.33 7.23
CA GLU A 24 5.49 9.06 7.96
C GLU A 24 4.37 8.17 7.38
N CYS A 25 3.25 8.78 6.98
CA CYS A 25 2.17 8.07 6.29
C CYS A 25 2.67 7.45 4.97
N ILE A 26 3.35 8.24 4.13
CA ILE A 26 3.89 7.77 2.85
C ILE A 26 4.92 6.66 3.06
N ARG A 27 5.85 6.81 4.02
CA ARG A 27 6.87 5.79 4.34
C ARG A 27 6.24 4.49 4.81
N MET A 28 5.24 4.56 5.69
CA MET A 28 4.53 3.39 6.18
C MET A 28 3.78 2.68 5.03
N VAL A 29 3.08 3.43 4.18
CA VAL A 29 2.36 2.88 3.02
C VAL A 29 3.33 2.25 2.02
N GLN A 30 4.47 2.90 1.74
CA GLN A 30 5.52 2.35 0.89
C GLN A 30 6.03 1.01 1.43
N HIS A 31 6.34 0.93 2.73
CA HIS A 31 6.80 -0.32 3.34
C HIS A 31 5.75 -1.44 3.22
N LEU A 32 4.47 -1.13 3.39
CA LEU A 32 3.39 -2.10 3.21
C LEU A 32 3.24 -2.53 1.74
N ILE A 33 3.41 -1.61 0.79
CA ILE A 33 3.46 -1.93 -0.64
C ILE A 33 4.62 -2.88 -0.95
N GLU A 34 5.82 -2.61 -0.42
CA GLU A 34 6.99 -3.49 -0.59
C GLU A 34 6.71 -4.92 -0.09
N ARG A 35 6.01 -5.05 1.05
CA ARG A 35 5.56 -6.36 1.55
C ARG A 35 4.54 -7.02 0.61
N CYS A 36 3.58 -6.28 0.08
CA CYS A 36 2.63 -6.79 -0.91
C CYS A 36 3.32 -7.25 -2.20
N LEU A 37 4.36 -6.55 -2.64
CA LEU A 37 5.17 -6.95 -3.79
C LEU A 37 5.89 -8.29 -3.54
N ILE A 38 6.46 -8.49 -2.36
CA ILE A 38 7.08 -9.77 -1.96
C ILE A 38 6.05 -10.90 -1.97
N LEU A 39 4.82 -10.61 -1.53
CA LEU A 39 3.70 -11.55 -1.52
C LEU A 39 3.05 -11.74 -2.90
N ARG A 40 3.63 -11.17 -3.96
CA ARG A 40 3.15 -11.28 -5.34
C ARG A 40 1.71 -10.79 -5.55
N MET A 41 1.35 -9.72 -4.86
CA MET A 41 0.06 -9.07 -5.05
C MET A 41 0.12 -8.10 -6.24
N SER A 42 -0.94 -8.10 -7.03
CA SER A 42 -1.22 -7.03 -7.99
C SER A 42 -1.51 -5.71 -7.28
N ARG A 43 -1.55 -4.60 -8.04
CA ARG A 43 -1.88 -3.27 -7.50
C ARG A 43 -3.24 -3.27 -6.77
N ASP A 44 -4.24 -3.93 -7.34
CA ASP A 44 -5.60 -3.89 -6.82
C ASP A 44 -5.77 -4.82 -5.61
N GLU A 45 -5.09 -5.97 -5.59
CA GLU A 45 -4.98 -6.84 -4.41
C GLU A 45 -4.24 -6.13 -3.27
N CYS A 46 -3.15 -5.43 -3.56
CA CYS A 46 -2.43 -4.60 -2.60
C CYS A 46 -3.35 -3.54 -1.99
N ALA A 47 -4.04 -2.75 -2.81
CA ALA A 47 -4.98 -1.74 -2.32
C ALA A 47 -6.10 -2.33 -1.45
N THR A 48 -6.64 -3.49 -1.85
CA THR A 48 -7.67 -4.20 -1.09
C THR A 48 -7.13 -4.73 0.24
N ALA A 49 -5.93 -5.33 0.25
CA ALA A 49 -5.31 -5.87 1.45
C ALA A 49 -4.99 -4.76 2.46
N LEU A 50 -4.40 -3.65 2.01
CA LEU A 50 -4.07 -2.52 2.89
C LEU A 50 -5.32 -1.85 3.46
N SER A 51 -6.40 -1.77 2.68
CA SER A 51 -7.68 -1.25 3.17
C SER A 51 -8.30 -2.15 4.24
N LYS A 52 -8.28 -3.47 4.04
CA LYS A 52 -8.88 -4.43 4.99
C LYS A 52 -8.05 -4.64 6.25
N HIS A 53 -6.72 -4.72 6.12
CA HIS A 53 -5.85 -5.18 7.19
C HIS A 53 -5.09 -4.06 7.91
N ALA A 54 -4.99 -2.88 7.28
CA ALA A 54 -4.27 -1.74 7.84
C ALA A 54 -5.12 -0.46 7.87
N SER A 55 -6.41 -0.54 7.51
CA SER A 55 -7.33 0.60 7.49
C SER A 55 -6.81 1.80 6.68
N ILE A 56 -6.02 1.54 5.64
CA ILE A 56 -5.49 2.57 4.74
C ILE A 56 -6.48 2.78 3.60
N HIS A 57 -6.88 4.03 3.37
CA HIS A 57 -7.77 4.35 2.28
C HIS A 57 -7.13 3.97 0.92
N PRO A 58 -7.82 3.22 0.03
CA PRO A 58 -7.26 2.73 -1.23
C PRO A 58 -6.59 3.82 -2.08
N THR A 59 -7.18 5.02 -2.13
CA THR A 59 -6.60 6.18 -2.84
C THR A 59 -5.19 6.53 -2.39
N VAL A 60 -4.89 6.41 -1.08
CA VAL A 60 -3.54 6.66 -0.55
C VAL A 60 -2.57 5.61 -1.09
N THR A 61 -2.92 4.33 -1.00
CA THR A 61 -2.12 3.23 -1.54
C THR A 61 -1.87 3.38 -3.04
N LEU A 62 -2.91 3.68 -3.82
CA LEU A 62 -2.81 3.88 -5.27
C LEU A 62 -1.88 5.04 -5.62
N THR A 63 -2.01 6.17 -4.91
CA THR A 63 -1.16 7.35 -5.13
C THR A 63 0.32 7.04 -4.84
N VAL A 64 0.61 6.39 -3.72
CA VAL A 64 1.99 6.01 -3.38
C VAL A 64 2.54 4.99 -4.38
N TRP A 65 1.73 4.00 -4.78
CA TRP A 65 2.11 3.01 -5.79
C TRP A 65 2.47 3.66 -7.14
N GLU A 66 1.68 4.62 -7.61
CA GLU A 66 1.97 5.37 -8.85
C GLU A 66 3.29 6.14 -8.76
N GLY A 67 3.57 6.75 -7.60
CA GLY A 67 4.86 7.38 -7.32
C GLY A 67 6.01 6.38 -7.42
N LEU A 68 5.91 5.22 -6.77
CA LEU A 68 6.92 4.17 -6.82
C LEU A 68 7.15 3.64 -8.24
N LEU A 69 6.08 3.45 -9.00
CA LEU A 69 6.14 3.02 -10.40
C LEU A 69 6.88 4.04 -11.26
N LYS A 70 6.58 5.34 -11.08
CA LYS A 70 7.20 6.42 -11.84
C LYS A 70 8.71 6.49 -11.60
N GLU A 71 9.14 6.32 -10.35
CA GLU A 71 10.55 6.35 -9.96
C GLU A 71 11.30 5.04 -10.32
N ASN A 72 10.60 3.90 -10.36
CA ASN A 72 11.22 2.57 -10.51
C ASN A 72 10.63 1.76 -11.67
N LYS A 73 10.50 2.37 -12.85
CA LYS A 73 9.77 1.79 -14.01
C LYS A 73 10.22 0.38 -14.41
N ASP A 74 11.53 0.14 -14.45
CA ASP A 74 12.06 -1.16 -14.89
C ASP A 74 11.80 -2.29 -13.89
N PHE A 75 11.80 -1.97 -12.59
CA PHE A 75 11.37 -2.90 -11.55
C PHE A 75 9.91 -3.30 -11.76
N PHE A 76 9.00 -2.32 -11.87
CA PHE A 76 7.57 -2.61 -12.01
C PHE A 76 7.22 -3.29 -13.34
N ARG A 77 7.97 -3.02 -14.42
CA ARG A 77 7.85 -3.77 -15.69
C ARG A 77 8.24 -5.23 -15.54
N THR A 78 9.31 -5.50 -14.80
CA THR A 78 9.77 -6.89 -14.56
C THR A 78 8.80 -7.60 -13.63
N TYR A 79 8.38 -6.94 -12.56
CA TYR A 79 7.40 -7.44 -11.61
C TYR A 79 6.06 -7.79 -12.30
N SER A 80 5.53 -6.94 -13.17
CA SER A 80 4.25 -7.23 -13.84
C SER A 80 4.31 -8.47 -14.75
N ARG A 81 5.45 -8.72 -15.41
CA ARG A 81 5.68 -9.94 -16.19
C ARG A 81 5.67 -11.17 -15.28
N ILE A 82 6.45 -11.11 -14.20
CA ILE A 82 6.54 -12.19 -13.20
C ILE A 82 5.16 -12.55 -12.67
N ILE A 83 4.33 -11.57 -12.30
CA ILE A 83 2.98 -11.81 -11.77
C ILE A 83 2.05 -12.43 -12.83
N SER A 84 2.15 -11.97 -14.08
CA SER A 84 1.34 -12.50 -15.19
C SER A 84 1.67 -13.96 -15.49
N ASP A 85 2.93 -14.37 -15.32
CA ASP A 85 3.37 -15.75 -15.53
C ASP A 85 2.89 -16.69 -14.42
N TYR A 86 2.61 -16.18 -13.20
CA TYR A 86 2.07 -16.98 -12.10
C TYR A 86 0.56 -17.20 -12.17
N THR A 87 -0.19 -16.30 -12.81
CA THR A 87 -1.66 -16.43 -12.93
C THR A 87 -2.10 -17.31 -14.11
N LEU A 88 -1.17 -17.75 -14.95
CA LEU A 88 -1.38 -18.61 -16.12
C LEU A 88 -1.00 -20.09 -15.90
N ASN A 89 -0.55 -20.44 -14.70
CA ASN A 89 -0.27 -21.81 -14.26
C ASN A 89 -1.26 -22.24 -13.18
#